data_AF-A0A317Z6U5-F1
#
_entry.id   AF-A0A317Z6U5-F1
#
_cell.length_a   1.000
_cell.length_b   1.000
_cell.length_c   1.000
_cell.angle_alpha   90.00
_cell.angle_beta   90.00
_cell.angle_gamma   90.00
#
_symmetry.space_group_name_H-M   'P 1'
#
loop_
_entity.id
_entity.type
_entity.pdbx_description
1 polymer ?
#
loop_
_entity_poly.entity_id
_entity_poly.type
_entity_poly.pdbx_seq_one_letter_code
_entity_poly.pdbx_strand_id
1 'polypeptide(L)'
;DPTCGSGSLLLRVGKETKVYRYYGQERNNTTYNLARMNMLLHNVRYENFDIQNDDTLENPAFLGEQFDAVVANPPYSAKWSADSKFNDDDRFSGYGKLAPKSKADFAFIQHMVHYLDDEGTMAV
;
A
#
# COMPACT_ATOMS: atom_id res chain seq x y z
N ASP A 1 0.42 -3.46 2.17
CA ASP A 1 0.16 -2.15 2.80
C ASP A 1 0.80 -1.04 1.96
N PRO A 2 0.01 -0.31 1.16
CA PRO A 2 0.50 0.75 0.28
C PRO A 2 1.02 2.00 1.01
N THR A 3 0.83 2.11 2.32
CA THR A 3 1.25 3.29 3.10
C THR A 3 1.79 2.80 4.44
N CYS A 4 2.79 1.91 4.39
CA CYS A 4 3.09 1.04 5.51
C CYS A 4 3.71 1.76 6.71
N GLY A 5 4.18 2.99 6.55
CA GLY A 5 4.81 3.73 7.63
C GLY A 5 5.95 2.90 8.24
N SER A 6 5.94 2.75 9.55
CA SER A 6 6.92 1.94 10.29
C SER A 6 6.77 0.42 10.12
N GLY A 7 5.83 -0.06 9.30
CA GLY A 7 5.51 -1.48 9.13
C GLY A 7 4.78 -2.12 10.32
N SER A 8 4.39 -1.31 11.33
CA SER A 8 3.81 -1.83 12.58
C SER A 8 2.44 -2.46 12.39
N LEU A 9 1.63 -1.99 11.43
CA LEU A 9 0.32 -2.58 11.12
C LEU A 9 0.49 -3.98 10.51
N LEU A 10 1.38 -4.11 9.51
CA LEU A 10 1.75 -5.39 8.92
C LEU A 10 2.21 -6.40 9.98
N LEU A 11 3.12 -5.98 10.87
CA LEU A 11 3.60 -6.82 11.96
C LEU A 11 2.51 -7.21 12.95
N ARG A 12 1.50 -6.35 13.16
CA ARG A 12 0.36 -6.67 14.03
C ARG A 12 -0.51 -7.75 13.41
N VAL A 13 -0.79 -7.69 12.10
CA VAL A 13 -1.49 -8.78 11.40
C VAL A 13 -0.72 -10.10 11.53
N GLY A 14 0.61 -10.06 11.40
CA GLY A 14 1.48 -11.21 11.60
C GLY A 14 1.47 -11.83 13.01
N LYS A 15 0.95 -11.12 14.02
CA LYS A 15 0.75 -11.67 15.37
C LYS A 15 -0.57 -12.41 15.51
N GLU A 16 -1.60 -11.99 14.77
CA GLU A 16 -2.94 -12.58 14.83
C GLU A 16 -3.09 -13.79 13.89
N THR A 17 -2.29 -13.84 12.83
CA THR A 17 -2.31 -14.95 11.86
C THR A 17 -0.94 -15.20 11.23
N LYS A 18 -0.78 -16.38 10.60
CA LYS A 18 0.42 -16.70 9.83
C LYS A 18 0.39 -15.97 8.49
N VAL A 19 1.36 -15.09 8.28
CA VAL A 19 1.57 -14.40 7.01
C VAL A 19 2.81 -14.99 6.33
N TYR A 20 2.65 -15.42 5.08
CA TYR A 20 3.76 -15.98 4.30
C TYR A 20 4.76 -14.90 3.89
N ARG A 21 4.25 -13.80 3.33
CA ARG A 21 5.07 -12.70 2.84
C ARG A 21 4.38 -11.35 3.05
N TYR A 22 5.15 -10.36 3.47
CA TYR A 22 4.67 -8.99 3.69
C TYR A 22 5.07 -8.10 2.51
N TYR A 23 4.12 -7.28 2.05
CA TYR A 23 4.36 -6.29 0.99
C TYR A 23 3.99 -4.91 1.50
N GLY A 24 4.90 -3.96 1.33
CA GLY A 24 4.78 -2.61 1.85
C GLY A 24 5.30 -1.55 0.88
N GLN A 25 4.72 -0.36 0.92
CA GLN A 25 5.29 0.80 0.26
C GLN A 25 5.24 2.02 1.19
N GLU A 26 6.33 2.77 1.25
CA GLU A 26 6.46 3.96 2.09
C GLU A 26 7.23 5.05 1.34
N ARG A 27 6.68 6.26 1.32
CA ARG A 27 7.26 7.38 0.56
C ARG A 27 8.43 8.04 1.29
N ASN A 28 8.41 8.10 2.62
CA ASN A 28 9.45 8.75 3.39
C ASN A 28 10.64 7.82 3.59
N ASN A 29 11.80 8.17 3.05
CA ASN A 29 13.02 7.35 3.12
C ASN A 29 13.44 6.98 4.56
N THR A 30 13.29 7.87 5.53
CA THR A 30 13.61 7.56 6.94
C THR A 30 12.64 6.52 7.50
N THR A 31 11.34 6.71 7.27
CA THR A 31 10.30 5.78 7.72
C THR A 31 10.40 4.43 7.02
N TYR A 32 10.74 4.41 5.73
CA TYR A 32 11.02 3.21 4.95
C TYR A 32 12.14 2.37 5.58
N ASN A 33 13.27 2.99 5.93
CA ASN A 33 14.38 2.28 6.58
C ASN A 33 13.97 1.75 7.95
N LEU A 34 13.19 2.52 8.72
CA LEU A 34 12.61 2.07 9.99
C LEU A 34 11.70 0.85 9.80
N ALA A 35 10.88 0.82 8.75
CA ALA A 35 9.99 -0.30 8.46
C ALA A 35 10.78 -1.60 8.21
N ARG A 36 11.84 -1.54 7.41
CA ARG A 36 12.71 -2.68 7.14
C ARG A 36 13.46 -3.16 8.39
N MET A 37 13.97 -2.23 9.19
CA MET A 37 14.57 -2.57 10.48
C MET A 37 13.55 -3.24 11.42
N ASN A 38 12.32 -2.73 11.47
CA ASN A 38 11.26 -3.31 12.30
C ASN A 38 10.91 -4.73 11.89
N MET A 39 10.84 -5.03 10.58
CA MET A 39 10.61 -6.39 10.09
C MET A 39 11.69 -7.35 10.59
N LEU A 40 12.97 -6.97 10.43
CA LEU A 40 14.10 -7.78 10.85
C LEU A 40 14.14 -7.99 12.37
N LEU A 41 13.89 -6.93 13.16
CA LEU A 41 13.86 -7.00 14.63
C LEU A 41 12.72 -7.87 15.18
N HIS A 42 11.67 -8.07 14.38
CA HIS A 42 10.54 -8.95 14.71
C HIS A 42 10.69 -10.35 14.09
N ASN A 43 11.91 -10.74 13.71
CA ASN A 43 12.25 -12.06 13.15
C ASN A 43 11.53 -12.38 11.82
N VAL A 44 11.10 -11.37 11.06
CA VAL A 44 10.65 -11.58 9.69
C VAL A 44 11.90 -11.72 8.82
N ARG A 45 12.08 -12.90 8.21
CA ARG A 45 13.23 -13.17 7.32
C ARG A 45 13.20 -12.20 6.14
N TYR A 46 14.38 -11.82 5.65
CA TYR A 46 14.50 -10.89 4.52
C TYR A 46 13.75 -11.36 3.26
N GLU A 47 13.70 -12.66 3.02
CA GLU A 47 12.95 -13.27 1.91
C GLU A 47 11.42 -13.19 2.07
N ASN A 48 10.93 -12.97 3.29
CA ASN A 48 9.51 -12.93 3.64
C ASN A 48 8.94 -11.51 3.69
N PHE A 49 9.70 -10.48 3.31
CA PHE A 49 9.12 -9.15 3.13
C PHE A 49 9.73 -8.41 1.94
N ASP A 50 8.91 -7.59 1.30
CA ASP A 50 9.35 -6.61 0.33
C ASP A 50 8.71 -5.27 0.68
N ILE A 51 9.54 -4.29 1.00
CA ILE A 51 9.10 -2.91 1.27
C ILE A 51 9.80 -2.05 0.24
N GLN A 52 9.04 -1.20 -0.43
CA GLN A 52 9.52 -0.32 -1.50
C GLN A 52 9.43 1.15 -1.06
N ASN A 53 10.36 1.98 -1.57
CA ASN A 53 10.49 3.37 -1.18
C ASN A 53 10.14 4.32 -2.34
N ASP A 54 8.85 4.60 -2.49
CA ASP A 54 8.35 5.55 -3.49
C ASP A 54 6.91 5.98 -3.15
N ASP A 55 6.36 6.95 -3.88
CA ASP A 55 4.96 7.35 -3.78
C ASP A 55 4.04 6.32 -4.43
N THR A 56 3.15 5.73 -3.65
CA THR A 56 2.25 4.64 -4.05
C THR A 56 1.29 5.02 -5.18
N LEU A 57 0.82 6.27 -5.21
CA LEU A 57 -0.13 6.70 -6.24
C LEU A 57 0.61 7.01 -7.55
N GLU A 58 1.79 7.63 -7.48
CA GLU A 58 2.58 7.97 -8.67
C GLU A 58 3.36 6.78 -9.25
N ASN A 59 4.01 6.00 -8.39
CA ASN A 59 4.95 4.93 -8.72
C ASN A 59 4.61 3.66 -7.91
N PRO A 60 3.53 2.93 -8.26
CA PRO A 60 3.18 1.70 -7.57
C PRO A 60 4.26 0.62 -7.78
N ALA A 61 4.74 0.01 -6.70
CA ALA A 61 5.93 -0.85 -6.79
C ALA A 61 5.65 -2.31 -7.17
N PHE A 62 4.40 -2.78 -7.05
CA PHE A 62 4.06 -4.21 -7.17
C PHE A 62 3.13 -4.52 -8.35
N LEU A 63 3.26 -3.81 -9.47
CA LEU A 63 2.44 -4.00 -10.67
C LEU A 63 2.31 -5.48 -11.07
N GLY A 64 1.07 -5.93 -11.27
CA GLY A 64 0.75 -7.31 -11.67
C GLY A 64 0.61 -8.32 -10.52
N GLU A 65 0.90 -7.92 -9.28
CA GLU A 65 0.62 -8.74 -8.10
C GLU A 65 -0.84 -8.59 -7.65
N GLN A 66 -1.37 -9.62 -7.00
CA GLN A 66 -2.63 -9.58 -6.24
C GLN A 66 -2.40 -10.16 -4.85
N PHE A 67 -3.15 -9.66 -3.87
CA PHE A 67 -2.97 -10.03 -2.45
C PHE A 67 -4.27 -10.53 -1.83
N ASP A 68 -4.14 -11.57 -0.99
CA ASP A 68 -5.25 -12.12 -0.20
C ASP A 68 -5.76 -11.13 0.86
N ALA A 69 -4.87 -10.28 1.36
CA ALA A 69 -5.19 -9.32 2.42
C ALA A 69 -4.46 -7.99 2.20
N VAL A 70 -5.24 -6.91 2.13
CA VAL A 70 -4.71 -5.55 2.03
C VAL A 70 -5.14 -4.77 3.26
N VAL A 71 -4.17 -4.40 4.10
CA VAL A 71 -4.36 -3.49 5.23
C VAL A 71 -3.61 -2.20 4.98
N ALA A 72 -4.18 -1.07 5.38
CA ALA A 72 -3.52 0.22 5.28
C ALA A 72 -4.01 1.19 6.35
N ASN A 73 -3.21 2.22 6.61
CA ASN A 73 -3.63 3.42 7.32
C ASN A 73 -3.10 4.65 6.56
N PRO A 74 -3.76 5.04 5.46
CA PRO A 74 -3.27 6.09 4.59
C PRO A 74 -3.29 7.46 5.28
N PRO A 75 -2.43 8.39 4.86
CA PRO A 75 -2.43 9.75 5.40
C PRO A 75 -3.76 10.45 5.11
N TYR A 76 -4.41 10.93 6.18
CA TYR A 76 -5.73 11.56 6.08
C TYR A 76 -5.73 12.80 5.18
N SER A 77 -6.67 12.85 4.22
CA SER A 77 -6.83 13.98 3.29
C SER A 77 -5.51 14.44 2.66
N ALA A 78 -4.65 13.48 2.30
CA ALA A 78 -3.41 13.78 1.61
C ALA A 78 -3.69 14.44 0.25
N LYS A 79 -2.81 15.36 -0.13
CA LYS A 79 -2.79 15.91 -1.48
C LYS A 79 -2.10 14.94 -2.41
N TRP A 80 -2.59 14.87 -3.63
CA TRP A 80 -2.00 14.10 -4.72
C TRP A 80 -2.18 14.86 -6.04
N SER A 81 -1.50 14.44 -7.09
CA SER A 81 -1.49 15.16 -8.37
C SER A 81 -2.85 15.16 -9.05
N ALA A 82 -3.58 14.03 -9.02
CA ALA A 82 -4.80 13.76 -9.79
C ALA A 82 -4.67 14.23 -11.25
N ASP A 83 -3.53 13.95 -11.86
CA ASP A 83 -3.25 14.31 -13.24
C ASP A 83 -4.09 13.47 -14.21
N SER A 84 -4.37 14.03 -15.39
CA SER A 84 -5.22 13.36 -16.38
C SER A 84 -4.69 12.02 -16.86
N LYS A 85 -3.37 11.76 -16.69
CA LYS A 85 -2.75 10.44 -16.97
C LYS A 85 -3.41 9.30 -16.19
N PHE A 86 -3.97 9.59 -15.02
CA PHE A 86 -4.65 8.58 -14.20
C PHE A 86 -6.04 8.22 -14.71
N ASN A 87 -6.60 8.96 -15.67
CA ASN A 87 -7.89 8.57 -16.27
C ASN A 87 -7.76 7.28 -17.11
N ASP A 88 -6.56 7.01 -17.62
CA ASP A 88 -6.25 5.82 -18.41
C ASP A 88 -5.55 4.73 -17.57
N ASP A 89 -5.36 4.96 -16.26
CA ASP A 89 -4.76 4.00 -15.33
C ASP A 89 -5.82 3.00 -14.87
N ASP A 90 -5.55 1.69 -15.02
CA ASP A 90 -6.47 0.60 -14.67
C ASP A 90 -6.94 0.66 -13.20
N ARG A 91 -6.17 1.29 -12.31
CA ARG A 91 -6.54 1.49 -10.91
C ARG A 91 -7.71 2.45 -10.73
N PHE A 92 -7.89 3.40 -11.66
CA PHE A 92 -8.79 4.54 -11.48
C PHE A 92 -9.81 4.72 -12.62
N SER A 93 -9.49 4.27 -13.83
CA SER A 93 -10.27 4.48 -15.06
C SER A 93 -11.71 3.97 -14.96
N GLY A 94 -11.91 2.83 -14.27
CA GLY A 94 -13.22 2.19 -14.08
C GLY A 94 -14.23 2.97 -13.21
N TYR A 95 -13.78 4.00 -12.48
CA TYR A 95 -14.62 4.74 -11.52
C TYR A 95 -15.21 6.05 -12.08
N GLY A 96 -14.91 6.38 -13.34
CA GLY A 96 -15.48 7.51 -14.08
C GLY A 96 -14.95 8.90 -13.70
N LYS A 97 -14.47 9.12 -12.47
CA LYS A 97 -13.79 10.34 -12.04
C LYS A 97 -12.70 10.04 -11.02
N LEU A 98 -11.57 10.76 -11.15
CA LEU A 98 -10.49 10.74 -10.17
C LEU A 98 -10.91 11.40 -8.85
N ALA A 99 -10.28 10.96 -7.77
CA ALA A 99 -10.41 11.63 -6.47
C ALA A 99 -9.92 13.10 -6.55
N PRO A 100 -10.50 14.03 -5.77
CA PRO A 100 -10.06 15.43 -5.78
C PRO A 100 -8.58 15.57 -5.41
N LYS A 101 -7.86 16.53 -6.02
CA LYS A 101 -6.43 16.81 -5.73
C LYS A 101 -6.13 17.06 -4.25
N SER A 102 -7.10 17.58 -3.50
CA SER A 102 -6.98 17.86 -2.07
C SER A 102 -7.33 16.68 -1.15
N LYS A 103 -7.84 15.56 -1.69
CA LYS A 103 -8.32 14.40 -0.94
C LYS A 103 -8.01 13.10 -1.68
N ALA A 104 -6.86 12.52 -1.37
CA ALA A 104 -6.40 11.26 -1.95
C ALA A 104 -7.05 10.01 -1.35
N ASP A 105 -7.95 10.14 -0.36
CA ASP A 105 -8.51 9.02 0.40
C ASP A 105 -9.13 7.94 -0.53
N PHE A 106 -9.93 8.36 -1.51
CA PHE A 106 -10.49 7.45 -2.51
C PHE A 106 -9.46 6.90 -3.50
N ALA A 107 -8.41 7.65 -3.81
CA ALA A 107 -7.34 7.15 -4.68
C ALA A 107 -6.59 6.00 -3.99
N PHE A 108 -6.33 6.08 -2.69
CA PHE A 108 -5.76 4.96 -1.94
C PHE A 108 -6.70 3.75 -1.89
N ILE A 109 -8.00 3.97 -1.68
CA ILE A 109 -8.99 2.86 -1.68
C ILE A 109 -9.02 2.17 -3.05
N GLN A 110 -9.12 2.93 -4.13
CA GLN A 110 -9.14 2.38 -5.50
C GLN A 110 -7.84 1.64 -5.82
N HIS A 111 -6.69 2.19 -5.41
CA HIS A 111 -5.40 1.52 -5.49
C HIS A 111 -5.43 0.16 -4.77
N MET A 112 -5.89 0.11 -3.52
CA MET A 112 -5.93 -1.14 -2.76
C MET A 112 -6.88 -2.18 -3.36
N VAL A 113 -8.04 -1.76 -3.87
CA VAL A 113 -9.00 -2.65 -4.52
C VAL A 113 -8.41 -3.27 -5.79
N HIS A 114 -7.64 -2.50 -6.58
CA HIS A 114 -6.98 -3.04 -7.78
C HIS A 114 -5.98 -4.17 -7.48
N TYR A 115 -5.32 -4.10 -6.31
CA TYR A 115 -4.34 -5.11 -5.87
C TYR A 115 -4.97 -6.23 -5.03
N LEU A 116 -6.30 -6.25 -4.86
CA LEU A 116 -7.00 -7.27 -4.10
C LEU A 116 -7.34 -8.46 -5.00
N ASP A 117 -7.10 -9.67 -4.51
CA ASP A 117 -7.60 -10.89 -5.14
C ASP A 117 -9.15 -10.94 -5.05
N ASP A 118 -9.80 -11.72 -5.93
CA ASP A 118 -11.27 -11.87 -5.97
C ASP A 118 -11.84 -12.39 -4.63
N GLU A 119 -11.11 -13.26 -3.93
CA GLU A 119 -11.47 -13.76 -2.59
C GLU A 119 -10.77 -13.01 -1.45
N GLY A 120 -10.06 -11.92 -1.79
CA GLY A 120 -9.28 -11.15 -0.86
C GLY A 120 -10.11 -10.27 0.08
N THR A 121 -9.52 -9.88 1.22
CA THR A 121 -10.15 -8.95 2.16
C THR A 121 -9.31 -7.69 2.37
N MET A 122 -9.95 -6.53 2.27
CA MET A 122 -9.31 -5.23 2.51
C MET A 122 -9.84 -4.57 3.78
N ALA A 123 -8.96 -3.95 4.57
CA ALA A 123 -9.31 -3.09 5.70
C ALA A 123 -8.48 -1.80 5.71
N VAL A 124 -9.14 -0.65 5.81
CA VAL A 124 -8.55 0.71 5.81
C VAL A 124 -9.22 1.59 6.84
#